data_AF-A0A2U3RGN5-F1
#
_entry.id   AF-A0A2U3RGN5-F1
#
_cell.length_a   1.000
_cell.length_b   1.000
_cell.length_c   1.000
_cell.angle_alpha   90.00
_cell.angle_beta   90.00
_cell.angle_gamma   90.00
#
_symmetry.space_group_name_H-M   'P 1'
#
loop_
_entity.id
_entity.type
_entity.pdbx_description
1 polymer ?
#
loop_
_entity_poly.entity_id
_entity_poly.type
_entity_poly.pdbx_seq_one_letter_code
_entity_poly.pdbx_strand_id
1 'polypeptide(L)' 'MTKFLQVLCREASALIRDFALLALYTGAKKRNVLEMEWDNIDFVRKIWHIPKTKNGRAQNIPLTNEIIEILQVICQI' A
#
# COMPACT_ATOMS: atom_id res chain seq x y z
N MET A 1 6.22 18.87 0.72
CA MET A 1 6.12 17.43 0.34
C MET A 1 5.45 17.19 -1.02
N THR A 2 5.11 18.23 -1.80
CA THR A 2 4.37 18.07 -3.07
C THR A 2 5.25 17.70 -4.27
N LYS A 3 6.52 18.15 -4.30
CA LYS A 3 7.43 17.92 -5.43
C LYS A 3 7.71 16.43 -5.69
N PHE A 4 7.90 15.65 -4.62
CA PHE A 4 8.17 14.21 -4.76
C PHE A 4 6.95 13.45 -5.31
N LEU A 5 5.76 13.74 -4.78
CA LEU A 5 4.51 13.18 -5.30
C LEU A 5 4.28 13.55 -6.78
N GLN A 6 4.57 14.79 -7.17
CA GLN A 6 4.47 15.24 -8.57
C GLN A 6 5.39 14.45 -9.51
N VAL A 7 6.62 14.15 -9.07
CA VAL A 7 7.56 13.32 -9.84
C VAL A 7 7.05 11.88 -9.93
N LEU A 8 6.60 11.30 -8.83
CA LEU A 8 6.02 9.95 -8.82
C LEU A 8 4.80 9.84 -9.73
N CYS A 9 3.94 10.86 -9.80
CA CYS A 9 2.78 10.87 -10.70
C CYS A 9 3.18 10.84 -12.19
N ARG A 10 4.42 11.19 -12.53
CA ARG A 10 4.97 11.15 -13.89
C ARG A 10 5.84 9.93 -14.15
N GLU A 11 5.96 9.04 -13.18
CA GLU A 11 6.74 7.81 -13.31
C GLU A 11 6.12 6.91 -14.38
N ALA A 12 6.96 6.42 -15.29
CA ALA A 12 6.51 5.62 -16.43
C ALA A 12 6.07 4.22 -15.98
N SER A 13 6.74 3.68 -14.95
CA SER A 13 6.38 2.39 -14.38
C SER A 13 5.27 2.54 -13.33
N ALA A 14 4.05 2.11 -13.68
CA ALA A 14 2.94 2.03 -12.74
C ALA A 14 3.31 1.23 -11.49
N LEU A 15 4.07 0.13 -11.64
CA LEU A 15 4.50 -0.69 -10.52
C LEU A 15 5.40 0.08 -9.53
N ILE A 16 6.36 0.86 -10.04
CA ILE A 16 7.24 1.67 -9.18
C ILE A 16 6.45 2.79 -8.50
N ARG A 17 5.58 3.47 -9.27
CA ARG A 17 4.70 4.52 -8.75
C ARG A 17 3.82 3.98 -7.62
N ASP A 18 3.11 2.89 -7.86
CA ASP A 18 2.10 2.36 -6.94
C ASP A 18 2.78 1.80 -5.68
N PHE A 19 3.93 1.12 -5.82
CA PHE A 19 4.75 0.72 -4.68
C PHE A 19 5.19 1.92 -3.82
N ALA A 20 5.67 2.99 -4.46
CA ALA A 20 6.14 4.18 -3.74
C ALA A 20 4.98 4.90 -3.03
N LEU A 21 3.81 5.00 -3.67
CA LEU A 21 2.60 5.56 -3.07
C LEU A 21 2.13 4.71 -1.89
N LEU A 22 2.07 3.39 -2.05
CA LEU A 22 1.71 2.47 -0.97
C LEU A 22 2.65 2.63 0.23
N ALA A 23 3.96 2.63 0.01
CA ALA A 23 4.93 2.81 1.09
C ALA A 23 4.80 4.18 1.79
N LEU A 24 4.53 5.25 1.02
CA LEU A 24 4.43 6.61 1.54
C LEU A 24 3.15 6.85 2.36
N TYR A 25 2.01 6.39 1.86
CA TYR A 25 0.72 6.59 2.54
C TYR A 25 0.52 5.66 3.74
N THR A 26 1.08 4.45 3.70
CA THR A 26 0.93 3.48 4.80
C THR A 26 2.01 3.61 5.87
N GLY A 27 3.17 4.17 5.52
CA GLY A 27 4.36 4.15 6.39
C GLY A 27 4.88 2.74 6.69
N ALA A 28 4.40 1.72 5.97
CA ALA A 28 4.79 0.34 6.18
C ALA A 28 6.24 0.09 5.73
N LYS A 29 6.88 -0.92 6.32
CA LYS A 29 8.21 -1.35 5.88
C LYS A 29 8.15 -1.82 4.43
N LYS A 30 9.19 -1.50 3.65
CA LYS A 30 9.34 -1.96 2.25
C LYS A 30 8.99 -3.44 2.07
N ARG A 31 9.50 -4.31 2.96
CA ARG A 31 9.22 -5.74 2.89
C ARG A 31 7.73 -6.05 3.03
N ASN A 32 7.04 -5.44 3.99
CA ASN A 32 5.61 -5.67 4.18
C ASN A 32 4.81 -5.28 2.94
N VAL A 33 5.15 -4.16 2.28
CA VAL A 33 4.47 -3.73 1.04
C VAL A 33 4.72 -4.71 -0.09
N LEU A 34 5.93 -5.25 -0.21
CA LEU A 34 6.28 -6.24 -1.24
C LEU A 34 5.69 -7.64 -0.99
N GLU A 35 5.42 -7.98 0.28
CA GLU A 35 4.83 -9.24 0.73
C GLU A 35 3.32 -9.07 1.04
N MET A 36 2.70 -7.99 0.56
CA MET A 36 1.26 -7.74 0.76
C MET A 36 0.44 -8.78 -0.02
N GLU A 37 -0.64 -9.26 0.61
CA GLU A 37 -1.57 -10.22 0.01
C GLU A 37 -2.99 -9.67 0.08
N TRP A 38 -3.83 -10.03 -0.90
CA TRP A 38 -5.23 -9.55 -0.95
C TRP A 38 -6.06 -10.04 0.22
N ASP A 39 -5.83 -11.26 0.71
CA ASP A 39 -6.51 -11.85 1.87
C ASP A 39 -6.28 -11.08 3.17
N ASN A 40 -5.26 -10.23 3.19
CA ASN A 40 -4.92 -9.38 4.32
C ASN A 40 -5.62 -8.00 4.25
N ILE A 41 -6.44 -7.73 3.24
CA ILE A 41 -7.08 -6.43 3.02
C ILE A 41 -8.59 -6.54 3.20
N ASP A 42 -9.12 -5.80 4.17
CA ASP A 42 -10.55 -5.55 4.29
C ASP A 42 -10.89 -4.25 3.54
N PHE A 43 -11.38 -4.38 2.30
CA PHE A 43 -11.75 -3.24 1.46
C PHE A 43 -12.97 -2.47 1.98
N VAL A 44 -13.85 -3.12 2.75
CA VAL A 44 -15.05 -2.48 3.31
C VAL A 44 -14.65 -1.58 4.48
N ARG A 45 -13.85 -2.12 5.40
CA ARG A 45 -13.34 -1.38 6.56
C ARG A 45 -12.11 -0.52 6.23
N LYS A 46 -11.54 -0.68 5.04
CA LYS A 46 -10.32 -0.02 4.55
C LYS A 46 -9.15 -0.25 5.50
N ILE A 47 -8.89 -1.51 5.81
CA ILE A 47 -7.83 -1.92 6.73
C ILE A 47 -6.95 -2.93 6.01
N TRP A 48 -5.64 -2.70 6.06
CA TRP A 48 -4.64 -3.71 5.76
C TRP A 48 -4.12 -4.33 7.06
N HIS A 49 -4.36 -5.63 7.23
CA HIS A 49 -3.82 -6.42 8.31
C HIS A 49 -2.44 -6.96 7.94
N ILE A 50 -1.40 -6.54 8.64
CA ILE A 50 -0.07 -7.12 8.49
C ILE A 50 0.06 -8.25 9.51
N PRO A 51 0.07 -9.52 9.05
CA PRO A 51 0.18 -10.65 9.96
C PRO A 51 1.54 -10.68 10.65
N LYS A 52 1.59 -11.42 11.76
CA LYS A 52 2.75 -11.49 12.63
C LYS A 52 3.98 -12.03 11.87
N THR A 53 5.00 -11.20 11.68
CA THR A 53 6.30 -11.67 11.16
C THR A 53 7.09 -12.40 12.25
N LYS A 54 8.18 -13.07 11.86
CA LYS A 54 9.06 -13.89 12.72
C LYS A 54 9.49 -13.23 14.04
N ASN A 55 9.52 -11.89 14.14
CA ASN A 55 10.03 -11.15 15.30
C ASN A 55 9.07 -10.09 15.88
N GLY A 56 7.79 -10.03 15.48
CA GLY A 56 6.97 -8.81 15.71
C GLY A 56 5.53 -9.04 16.17
N ARG A 57 4.84 -7.95 16.53
CA ARG A 57 3.38 -7.91 16.77
C ARG A 57 2.66 -7.71 15.43
N ALA A 58 1.44 -8.26 15.31
CA ALA A 58 0.57 -7.93 14.19
C ALA A 58 0.19 -6.45 14.22
N GLN A 59 -0.07 -5.87 13.05
CA GLN A 59 -0.42 -4.45 12.91
C GLN A 59 -1.58 -4.30 11.94
N ASN A 60 -2.54 -3.43 12.28
CA ASN A 60 -3.55 -2.97 11.34
C ASN A 60 -3.16 -1.57 10.86
N ILE A 61 -3.16 -1.37 9.55
CA ILE A 61 -2.93 -0.07 8.93
C ILE A 61 -4.23 0.39 8.28
N PRO A 62 -4.79 1.55 8.67
CA PRO A 62 -5.91 2.14 7.96
C PRO A 62 -5.47 2.59 6.56
N LEU A 63 -6.29 2.31 5.56
CA LEU A 63 -6.06 2.65 4.16
C LEU A 63 -6.92 3.87 3.80
N THR A 64 -6.30 4.87 3.18
CA THR A 64 -7.06 6.01 2.63
C THR A 64 -7.78 5.60 1.36
N ASN A 65 -8.71 6.43 0.90
CA ASN A 65 -9.46 6.17 -0.34
C ASN A 65 -8.53 6.07 -1.54
N GLU A 66 -7.52 6.93 -1.62
CA GLU A 66 -6.52 6.95 -2.70
C GLU A 66 -5.77 5.61 -2.77
N ILE A 67 -5.50 4.99 -1.62
CA ILE A 67 -4.82 3.70 -1.57
C ILE A 67 -5.75 2.57 -1.97
N ILE A 68 -7.01 2.62 -1.57
CA ILE A 68 -8.02 1.65 -2.03
C ILE A 68 -8.17 1.70 -3.55
N GLU A 69 -8.22 2.89 -4.14
CA GLU A 69 -8.30 3.06 -5.60
C GLU A 69 -7.09 2.45 -6.30
N ILE A 70 -5.87 2.71 -5.80
CA ILE A 70 -4.64 2.09 -6.33
C ILE A 70 -4.71 0.56 -6.25
N LEU A 71 -5.11 0.04 -5.08
CA LEU A 71 -5.21 -1.41 -4.84
C LEU A 71 -6.23 -2.08 -5.75
N GLN A 72 -7.39 -1.46 -5.99
CA GLN A 72 -8.41 -1.97 -6.91
C GLN A 72 -7.93 -1.99 -8.36
N VAL A 73 -7.22 -0.95 -8.80
CA VAL A 73 -6.62 -0.90 -10.15
C VAL A 73 -5.60 -2.02 -10.35
N ILE A 74 -4.78 -2.33 -9.33
CA ILE A 74 -3.81 -3.43 -9.40
C ILE A 74 -4.53 -4.78 -9.47
N CYS A 75 -5.64 -4.96 -8.74
CA CYS A 75 -6.30 -6.26 -8.58
C CYS A 75 -7.33 -6.61 -9.66
N GLN A 76 -7.84 -5.63 -10.44
CA GLN A 76 -8.99 -5.80 -11.34
C GLN A 76 -10.25 -6.41 -10.67
N ILE A 77 -10.41 -6.25 -9.35
CA ILE A 77 -11.60 -6.69 -8.58
C ILE A 77 -12.53 -5.49 -8.36
#